data_AF-A0A3D2FTE1-F1
#
_entry.id   AF-A0A3D2FTE1-F1
#
_cell.length_a   1.000
_cell.length_b   1.000
_cell.length_c   1.000
_cell.angle_alpha   90.00
_cell.angle_beta   90.00
_cell.angle_gamma   90.00
#
_symmetry.space_group_name_H-M   'P 1'
#
loop_
_entity.id
_entity.type
_entity.pdbx_description
1 polymer ?
#
loop_
_entity_poly.entity_id
_entity_poly.type
_entity_poly.pdbx_seq_one_letter_code
_entity_poly.pdbx_strand_id
1 'polypeptide(L)' 'SAWLAALEALLQGHDVAGAPEIEQMVADWRRAYLETPHGNPVRLVR' A
#
# COMPACT_ATOMS: atom_id res chain seq x y z
N SER A 1 3.64 -11.29 7.76
CA SER A 1 5.08 -11.46 8.05
C SER A 1 5.45 -10.57 9.23
N ALA A 2 6.42 -10.96 10.07
CA ALA A 2 6.78 -10.18 11.26
C ALA A 2 7.35 -8.79 10.91
N TRP A 3 8.03 -8.68 9.77
CA TRP A 3 8.58 -7.41 9.27
C TRP A 3 7.50 -6.38 8.90
N LEU A 4 6.43 -6.80 8.22
CA LEU A 4 5.36 -5.88 7.80
C LEU A 4 4.62 -5.29 9.01
N ALA A 5 4.31 -6.15 9.98
CA ALA A 5 3.65 -5.72 11.22
C ALA A 5 4.50 -4.72 12.02
N ALA A 6 5.83 -4.91 12.06
CA ALA A 6 6.74 -3.96 12.70
C ALA A 6 6.77 -2.61 11.97
N LEU A 7 6.76 -2.61 10.63
CA LEU A 7 6.70 -1.39 9.84
C LEU A 7 5.39 -0.62 10.05
N GLU A 8 4.25 -1.31 10.03
CA GLU A 8 2.94 -0.71 10.29
C GLU A 8 2.86 -0.06 11.68
N ALA A 9 3.38 -0.73 12.72
CA ALA A 9 3.44 -0.19 14.07
C ALA A 9 4.32 1.08 14.17
N LEU A 10 5.43 1.14 13.44
CA LEU A 10 6.28 2.33 13.38
C LEU A 10 5.58 3.49 12.66
N LEU A 11 4.93 3.23 11.52
CA LEU A 11 4.24 4.26 10.76
C LEU A 11 3.09 4.89 11.57
N GLN A 12 2.35 4.07 12.32
CA GLN A 12 1.31 4.52 13.24
C GLN A 12 1.89 5.30 14.43
N GLY A 13 2.99 4.84 15.02
CA GLY A 13 3.62 5.49 16.18
C GLY A 13 4.26 6.85 15.88
N HIS A 14 4.58 7.13 14.62
CA HIS A 14 5.21 8.38 14.17
C HIS A 14 4.26 9.33 13.44
N ASP A 15 2.94 9.05 13.41
CA ASP A 15 1.91 9.84 12.71
C ASP A 15 2.22 10.08 11.22
N VAL A 16 2.93 9.12 10.60
CA VAL A 16 3.35 9.20 9.18
C VAL A 16 2.21 8.79 8.25
N ALA A 17 1.43 7.82 8.67
CA ALA A 17 0.21 7.36 8.01
C ALA A 17 -0.66 6.63 9.03
N GLY A 18 -1.94 6.98 9.11
CA GLY A 18 -2.92 6.27 9.90
C GLY A 18 -3.39 4.98 9.19
N ALA A 19 -4.16 4.18 9.92
CA ALA A 19 -4.79 2.98 9.36
C ALA A 19 -5.62 3.28 8.09
N PRO A 20 -6.41 4.37 7.99
CA PRO A 20 -7.17 4.68 6.78
C PRO A 20 -6.30 4.94 5.56
N GLU A 21 -5.18 5.67 5.71
CA GLU A 21 -4.26 5.93 4.61
C GLU A 21 -3.56 4.65 4.13
N ILE A 22 -3.22 3.75 5.06
CA ILE A 22 -2.62 2.44 4.72
C ILE A 22 -3.63 1.60 3.93
N GLU A 23 -4.88 1.49 4.41
CA GLU A 23 -5.94 0.74 3.73
C GLU A 23 -6.22 1.29 2.33
N GLN A 24 -6.25 2.61 2.17
CA GLN A 24 -6.43 3.25 0.86
C GLN A 24 -5.27 2.91 -0.09
N MET A 25 -4.03 2.99 0.38
CA MET A 25 -2.86 2.64 -0.43
C MET A 25 -2.88 1.18 -0.87
N VAL A 26 -3.31 0.26 0.00
CA VAL A 26 -3.50 -1.16 -0.35
C VAL A 26 -4.55 -1.32 -1.44
N ALA A 27 -5.69 -0.63 -1.32
CA ALA A 27 -6.76 -0.67 -2.32
C ALA A 27 -6.28 -0.12 -3.69
N ASP A 28 -5.55 0.99 -3.69
CA ASP A 28 -5.04 1.62 -4.91
C ASP A 28 -4.03 0.73 -5.64
N TRP A 29 -3.09 0.12 -4.89
CA TRP A 29 -2.17 -0.86 -5.46
C TRP A 29 -2.88 -2.09 -6.00
N ARG A 30 -3.88 -2.60 -5.28
CA ARG A 30 -4.68 -3.75 -5.73
C ARG A 30 -5.39 -3.44 -7.03
N ARG A 31 -5.97 -2.25 -7.15
CA ARG A 31 -6.62 -1.78 -8.37
C ARG A 31 -5.61 -1.65 -9.52
N ALA A 32 -4.47 -0.98 -9.29
CA ALA A 32 -3.42 -0.83 -10.28
C ALA A 32 -2.93 -2.18 -10.82
N TYR A 33 -2.76 -3.18 -9.93
CA TYR A 33 -2.39 -4.52 -10.33
C TYR A 33 -3.44 -5.18 -11.25
N LEU A 34 -4.73 -5.06 -10.91
CA LEU A 34 -5.82 -5.65 -11.70
C LEU A 34 -6.02 -4.98 -13.06
N GLU A 35 -5.77 -3.68 -13.14
CA GLU A 35 -5.93 -2.89 -14.37
C GLU A 35 -4.70 -2.94 -15.29
N THR A 36 -3.53 -3.35 -14.78
CA THR A 36 -2.31 -3.44 -15.58
C THR A 36 -2.32 -4.69 -16.45
N PRO A 37 -2.29 -4.57 -17.79
CA PRO A 37 -2.21 -5.73 -18.67
C PRO A 37 -0.92 -6.52 -18.42
N HIS A 38 -1.01 -7.85 -18.49
CA HIS A 38 0.16 -8.73 -18.28
C HIS A 38 1.35 -8.31 -19.16
N GLY A 39 2.55 -8.33 -18.56
CA GLY A 39 3.79 -7.90 -19.23
C GLY A 39 4.08 -6.39 -19.15
N ASN A 40 3.15 -5.58 -18.63
CA ASN A 40 3.37 -4.17 -18.39
C ASN A 40 3.71 -3.90 -16.91
N PRO A 41 4.54 -2.87 -16.61
CA PRO A 41 4.85 -2.51 -15.24
C PRO A 41 3.62 -1.92 -14.54
N VAL A 42 3.33 -2.41 -13.34
CA VAL A 42 2.26 -1.85 -12.48
C VAL A 42 2.70 -0.48 -11.96
N ARG A 43 1.83 0.51 -12.09
CA ARG A 43 2.05 1.87 -11.58
C ARG A 43 0.83 2.33 -10.81
N LEU A 44 1.06 2.96 -9.66
CA LEU A 44 0.03 3.77 -9.00
C LEU A 44 -0.29 4.97 -9.90
N VAL A 45 -1.55 5.11 -10.28
CA VAL A 45 -2.06 6.35 -10.86
C VAL A 45 -2.42 7.25 -9.69
N ARG A 46 -1.81 8.43 -9.62
CA ARG A 46 -2.01 9.42 -8.56
C ARG A 46 -2.96 10.52 -9.02
#